data_AF-A0AA90UR34-F1
#
_entry.id   AF-A0AA90UR34-F1
#
_cell.length_a   1.000
_cell.length_b   1.000
_cell.length_c   1.000
_cell.angle_alpha   90.00
_cell.angle_beta   90.00
_cell.angle_gamma   90.00
#
_symmetry.space_group_name_H-M   'P 1'
#
loop_
_entity.id
_entity.type
_entity.pdbx_description
1 polymer ?
#
loop_
_entity_poly.entity_id
_entity_poly.type
_entity_poly.pdbx_seq_one_letter_code
_entity_poly.pdbx_strand_id
1 'polypeptide(L)'
;MNDEIRIIPITTKKGLKTFIQFHYDLYRGHKFAIPFLRFDEMNTLDSKKNPAFEFCAAQYFLAVDSEARIVGRIAGIINHRANEEWNKKQVRFGWFDFVDNVAVSCALLRAVENWGKSKGMNECVGPLGFTDMDREGLLIEGFDRKSTMYINYNYPYYKTHLESFPLYEKDNDWLEYRIRIPEVTPAKFAKTAQMIESRYNLHVYKFTRRELTSGGMGRKVFEILNETYKNLYDFQQLTEKQIDEYVNTYIKKADLNLVTGVVDGNAGNKLVAFGVSFPSFTDALREIGDGKLFPTGWLKVLKVLKWHKTDTVDLLLIGVLPEYRKKGANALIFADLIEQYHRYGFKWAEAMPQMETNTGVQSQWQYLESEQHRRHRCYKKKI
;
A
#
# COMPACT_ATOMS: atom_id res chain seq x y z
N MET A 1 -38.00 -6.52 11.05
CA MET A 1 -37.47 -5.99 12.33
C MET A 1 -36.65 -4.77 11.96
N ASN A 2 -36.88 -3.61 12.57
CA ASN A 2 -36.03 -2.45 12.34
C ASN A 2 -34.66 -2.77 12.93
N ASP A 3 -33.68 -3.01 12.06
CA ASP A 3 -32.27 -3.07 12.46
C ASP A 3 -31.86 -1.65 12.86
N GLU A 4 -32.12 -1.28 14.12
CA GLU A 4 -31.66 0.00 14.65
C GLU A 4 -30.13 -0.05 14.76
N ILE A 5 -29.46 0.57 13.80
CA ILE A 5 -28.00 0.71 13.79
C ILE A 5 -27.63 2.06 14.39
N ARG A 6 -26.94 2.01 15.54
CA ARG A 6 -26.39 3.20 16.20
C ARG A 6 -24.95 3.43 15.80
N ILE A 7 -24.65 4.63 15.30
CA ILE A 7 -23.29 5.06 15.00
C ILE A 7 -22.66 5.75 16.23
N ILE A 8 -21.48 5.29 16.63
CA ILE A 8 -20.73 5.81 17.78
C ILE A 8 -19.42 6.44 17.28
N PRO A 9 -19.25 7.77 17.39
CA PRO A 9 -17.96 8.41 17.12
C PRO A 9 -16.95 8.05 18.21
N ILE A 10 -15.73 7.76 17.81
CA ILE A 10 -14.64 7.39 18.72
C ILE A 10 -13.86 8.63 19.11
N THR A 11 -13.70 8.84 20.42
CA THR A 11 -12.94 9.94 21.01
C THR A 11 -11.87 9.47 21.99
N THR A 12 -11.76 8.16 22.24
CA THR A 12 -10.87 7.60 23.26
C THR A 12 -9.96 6.52 22.70
N LYS A 13 -8.78 6.37 23.32
CA LYS A 13 -7.82 5.30 22.97
C LYS A 13 -8.39 3.89 23.17
N LYS A 14 -9.29 3.70 24.15
CA LYS A 14 -10.00 2.43 24.34
C LYS A 14 -10.93 2.14 23.17
N GLY A 15 -11.72 3.14 22.74
CA GLY A 15 -12.54 3.02 21.55
C GLY A 15 -11.73 2.73 20.30
N LEU A 16 -10.55 3.35 20.14
CA LEU A 16 -9.66 3.06 19.01
C LEU A 16 -9.15 1.61 19.01
N LYS A 17 -8.80 1.05 20.18
CA LYS A 17 -8.47 -0.37 20.29
C LYS A 17 -9.63 -1.26 19.85
N THR A 18 -10.86 -0.91 20.23
CA THR A 18 -12.08 -1.62 19.82
C THR A 18 -12.30 -1.54 18.30
N PHE A 19 -12.09 -0.37 17.70
CA PHE A 19 -12.12 -0.17 16.24
C PHE A 19 -11.14 -1.07 15.50
N ILE A 20 -9.90 -1.15 15.99
CA ILE A 20 -8.88 -2.02 15.41
C ILE A 20 -9.27 -3.50 15.60
N GLN A 21 -9.75 -3.87 16.78
CA GLN A 21 -10.11 -5.25 17.12
C GLN A 21 -11.21 -5.82 16.22
N PHE A 22 -12.22 -5.03 15.85
CA PHE A 22 -13.34 -5.50 15.05
C PHE A 22 -12.92 -6.20 13.74
N HIS A 23 -11.88 -5.70 13.05
CA HIS A 23 -11.36 -6.35 11.85
C HIS A 23 -10.82 -7.75 12.10
N TYR A 24 -10.06 -7.93 13.18
CA TYR A 24 -9.54 -9.26 13.54
C TYR A 24 -10.64 -10.22 13.97
N ASP A 25 -11.76 -9.71 14.47
CA ASP A 25 -12.93 -10.53 14.78
C ASP A 25 -13.67 -10.93 13.49
N LEU A 26 -13.85 -9.99 12.57
CA LEU A 26 -14.56 -10.19 11.29
C LEU A 26 -13.83 -11.15 10.33
N TYR A 27 -12.51 -11.11 10.27
CA TYR A 27 -11.70 -11.97 9.39
C TYR A 27 -11.03 -13.13 10.12
N ARG A 28 -11.45 -13.45 11.35
CA ARG A 28 -10.82 -14.51 12.14
C ARG A 28 -10.84 -15.84 11.39
N GLY A 29 -9.65 -16.38 11.13
CA GLY A 29 -9.50 -17.66 10.43
C GLY A 29 -9.80 -17.61 8.93
N HIS A 30 -10.01 -16.44 8.35
CA HIS A 30 -10.25 -16.30 6.91
C HIS A 30 -8.99 -16.71 6.12
N LYS A 31 -9.19 -17.54 5.09
CA LYS A 31 -8.08 -18.15 4.34
C LYS A 31 -7.22 -17.14 3.56
N PHE A 32 -7.86 -16.07 3.11
CA PHE A 32 -7.27 -15.11 2.17
C PHE A 32 -7.12 -13.69 2.74
N ALA A 33 -7.74 -13.38 3.88
CA ALA A 33 -7.62 -12.06 4.49
C ALA A 33 -6.46 -12.12 5.47
N ILE A 34 -5.31 -11.61 5.05
CA ILE A 34 -4.10 -11.66 5.83
C ILE A 34 -4.14 -10.53 6.87
N PRO A 35 -3.96 -10.83 8.17
CA PRO A 35 -4.07 -9.83 9.21
C PRO A 35 -2.90 -8.86 9.14
N PHE A 36 -3.18 -7.61 9.52
CA PHE A 36 -2.16 -6.59 9.69
C PHE A 36 -1.46 -6.73 11.05
N LEU A 37 -0.32 -6.06 11.21
CA LEU A 37 0.32 -5.95 12.52
C LEU A 37 -0.46 -4.94 13.36
N ARG A 38 -0.93 -5.36 14.54
CA ARG A 38 -1.77 -4.51 15.41
C ARG A 38 -1.10 -3.23 15.84
N PHE A 39 0.22 -3.28 16.05
CA PHE A 39 0.96 -2.10 16.49
C PHE A 39 1.09 -1.08 15.34
N ASP A 40 1.19 -1.54 14.08
CA ASP A 40 1.19 -0.67 12.91
C ASP A 40 -0.18 0.00 12.75
N GLU A 41 -1.29 -0.77 12.83
CA GLU A 41 -2.65 -0.19 12.82
C GLU A 41 -2.83 0.89 13.92
N MET A 42 -2.32 0.61 15.12
CA MET A 42 -2.36 1.57 16.22
C MET A 42 -1.50 2.80 15.95
N ASN A 43 -0.33 2.65 15.32
CA ASN A 43 0.53 3.77 14.99
C ASN A 43 -0.10 4.65 13.90
N THR A 44 -0.66 4.05 12.85
CA THR A 44 -1.33 4.75 11.74
C THR A 44 -2.56 5.53 12.21
N LEU A 45 -3.38 4.96 13.10
CA LEU A 45 -4.63 5.57 13.52
C LEU A 45 -4.52 6.48 14.77
N ASP A 46 -3.39 6.47 15.48
CA ASP A 46 -3.15 7.34 16.64
C ASP A 46 -2.56 8.68 16.17
N SER A 47 -3.30 9.77 16.39
CA SER A 47 -2.90 11.12 15.98
C SER A 47 -1.64 11.63 16.65
N LYS A 48 -1.22 11.03 17.77
CA LYS A 48 0.05 11.35 18.44
C LYS A 48 1.25 10.65 17.83
N LYS A 49 1.03 9.71 16.90
CA LYS A 49 2.07 8.87 16.32
C LYS A 49 2.22 9.06 14.82
N ASN A 50 1.12 9.06 14.07
CA ASN A 50 1.17 9.19 12.62
C ASN A 50 1.45 10.66 12.20
N PRO A 51 2.56 10.97 11.52
CA PRO A 51 2.87 12.32 11.06
C PRO A 51 1.84 12.92 10.10
N ALA A 52 1.04 12.10 9.42
CA ALA A 52 0.01 12.60 8.50
C ALA A 52 -1.02 13.51 9.20
N PHE A 53 -1.18 13.39 10.53
CA PHE A 53 -2.05 14.27 11.31
C PHE A 53 -1.57 15.73 11.39
N GLU A 54 -0.36 16.05 10.92
CA GLU A 54 0.07 17.45 10.72
C GLU A 54 -0.78 18.16 9.65
N PHE A 55 -1.37 17.40 8.72
CA PHE A 55 -2.20 17.92 7.63
C PHE A 55 -3.49 17.14 7.39
N CYS A 56 -3.76 16.10 8.19
CA CYS A 56 -4.99 15.32 8.14
C CYS A 56 -5.84 15.51 9.39
N ALA A 57 -7.15 15.65 9.19
CA ALA A 57 -8.14 15.43 10.25
C ALA A 57 -8.80 14.06 10.06
N ALA A 58 -9.14 13.37 11.15
CA ALA A 58 -9.86 12.11 11.06
C ALA A 58 -10.91 11.95 12.17
N GLN A 59 -11.97 11.21 11.85
CA GLN A 59 -12.98 10.76 12.78
C GLN A 59 -13.28 9.29 12.50
N TYR A 60 -13.20 8.46 13.55
CA TYR A 60 -13.53 7.05 13.47
C TYR A 60 -14.92 6.79 14.03
N PHE A 61 -15.62 5.83 13.45
CA PHE A 61 -16.96 5.45 13.84
C PHE A 61 -17.09 3.93 13.98
N LEU A 62 -17.86 3.50 14.96
CA LEU A 62 -18.35 2.12 15.10
C LEU A 62 -19.85 2.09 14.82
N ALA A 63 -20.31 1.05 14.14
CA ALA A 63 -21.73 0.71 14.06
C ALA A 63 -22.05 -0.37 15.10
N VAL A 64 -23.13 -0.14 15.84
CA VAL A 64 -23.61 -1.04 16.89
C VAL A 64 -25.07 -1.37 16.63
N ASP A 65 -25.43 -2.66 16.71
CA ASP A 65 -26.82 -3.11 16.54
C ASP A 65 -27.65 -2.96 17.83
N SER A 66 -28.92 -3.35 17.78
CA SER A 66 -29.86 -3.30 18.90
C SER A 66 -29.47 -4.20 20.08
N GLU A 67 -28.62 -5.22 19.86
CA GLU A 67 -28.06 -6.10 20.89
C GLU A 67 -26.74 -5.58 21.47
N ALA A 68 -26.37 -4.33 21.15
CA ALA A 68 -25.11 -3.71 21.55
C ALA A 68 -23.85 -4.42 21.00
N ARG A 69 -23.98 -5.20 19.92
CA ARG A 69 -22.84 -5.84 19.24
C ARG A 69 -22.25 -4.88 18.22
N ILE A 70 -20.93 -4.88 18.10
CA ILE A 70 -20.24 -4.12 17.06
C ILE A 70 -20.43 -4.86 15.74
N VAL A 71 -21.02 -4.19 14.77
CA VAL A 71 -21.37 -4.76 13.46
C VAL A 71 -20.66 -4.08 12.30
N GLY A 72 -19.91 -3.00 12.58
CA GLY A 72 -19.08 -2.36 11.57
C GLY A 72 -18.21 -1.23 12.11
N ARG A 73 -17.33 -0.75 11.24
CA ARG A 73 -16.40 0.35 11.50
C ARG A 73 -16.11 1.12 10.20
N ILE A 74 -15.81 2.42 10.34
CA ILE A 74 -15.36 3.26 9.23
C ILE A 74 -14.53 4.43 9.76
N ALA A 75 -13.51 4.84 9.02
CA ALA A 75 -12.77 6.06 9.23
C ALA A 75 -13.20 7.11 8.19
N GLY A 76 -13.51 8.32 8.64
CA GLY A 76 -13.54 9.52 7.80
C GLY A 76 -12.23 10.28 7.95
N ILE A 77 -11.60 10.67 6.84
CA ILE A 77 -10.29 11.33 6.81
C ILE A 77 -10.39 12.53 5.87
N ILE A 78 -9.85 13.68 6.26
CA ILE A 78 -9.70 14.86 5.39
C ILE A 78 -8.21 15.12 5.30
N ASN A 79 -7.63 14.96 4.11
CA ASN A 79 -6.25 15.34 3.84
C ASN A 79 -6.26 16.76 3.26
N HIS A 80 -5.84 17.74 4.05
CA HIS A 80 -5.88 19.15 3.65
C HIS A 80 -4.91 19.46 2.51
N ARG A 81 -3.74 18.81 2.49
CA ARG A 81 -2.73 19.01 1.44
C ARG A 81 -3.18 18.46 0.10
N ALA A 82 -3.69 17.24 0.07
CA ALA A 82 -4.21 16.65 -1.16
C ALA A 82 -5.38 17.48 -1.71
N ASN A 83 -6.29 17.93 -0.83
CA ASN A 83 -7.38 18.82 -1.24
C ASN A 83 -6.88 20.16 -1.82
N GLU A 84 -5.82 20.75 -1.25
CA GLU A 84 -5.21 21.98 -1.78
C GLU A 84 -4.49 21.75 -3.12
N GLU A 85 -3.62 20.74 -3.18
CA GLU A 85 -2.80 20.40 -4.35
C GLU A 85 -3.65 20.04 -5.57
N TRP A 86 -4.74 19.29 -5.35
CA TRP A 86 -5.63 18.84 -6.41
C TRP A 86 -6.86 19.73 -6.61
N ASN A 87 -6.95 20.85 -5.88
CA ASN A 87 -8.09 21.78 -5.89
C ASN A 87 -9.45 21.07 -5.71
N LYS A 88 -9.53 20.25 -4.67
CA LYS A 88 -10.68 19.42 -4.32
C LYS A 88 -11.17 19.71 -2.89
N LYS A 89 -12.39 19.26 -2.58
CA LYS A 89 -12.96 19.31 -1.23
C LYS A 89 -13.52 17.95 -0.85
N GLN A 90 -12.60 16.99 -0.72
CA GLN A 90 -12.92 15.59 -0.49
C GLN A 90 -12.81 15.21 1.00
N VAL A 91 -13.77 14.41 1.45
CA VAL A 91 -13.62 13.52 2.61
C VAL A 91 -13.31 12.11 2.09
N ARG A 92 -12.21 11.53 2.57
CA ARG A 92 -11.86 10.13 2.33
C ARG A 92 -12.63 9.24 3.31
N PHE A 93 -13.11 8.09 2.87
CA PHE A 93 -13.47 6.99 3.77
C PHE A 93 -12.41 5.89 3.69
N GLY A 94 -12.16 5.20 4.80
CA GLY A 94 -11.18 4.10 4.88
C GLY A 94 -11.49 3.21 6.08
N TRP A 95 -10.71 2.14 6.29
CA TRP A 95 -10.97 1.15 7.36
C TRP A 95 -12.44 0.75 7.44
N PHE A 96 -13.04 0.54 6.28
CA PHE A 96 -14.46 0.31 6.13
C PHE A 96 -14.70 -1.19 6.21
N ASP A 97 -15.16 -1.68 7.36
CA ASP A 97 -15.46 -3.10 7.60
C ASP A 97 -16.84 -3.24 8.23
N PHE A 98 -17.63 -4.22 7.80
CA PHE A 98 -19.00 -4.42 8.28
C PHE A 98 -19.48 -5.84 8.00
N VAL A 99 -20.40 -6.32 8.83
CA VAL A 99 -21.14 -7.57 8.57
C VAL A 99 -22.07 -7.40 7.37
N ASP A 100 -22.44 -8.48 6.69
CA ASP A 100 -23.29 -8.49 5.49
C ASP A 100 -24.74 -8.01 5.77
N ASN A 101 -24.89 -6.70 6.00
CA ASN A 101 -26.13 -5.99 6.23
C ASN A 101 -26.05 -4.59 5.59
N VAL A 102 -26.90 -4.34 4.60
CA VAL A 102 -26.91 -3.09 3.83
C VAL A 102 -27.21 -1.87 4.70
N ALA A 103 -28.01 -2.02 5.76
CA ALA A 103 -28.29 -0.93 6.70
C ALA A 103 -27.01 -0.49 7.44
N VAL A 104 -26.12 -1.43 7.77
CA VAL A 104 -24.84 -1.14 8.45
C VAL A 104 -23.90 -0.37 7.52
N SER A 105 -23.66 -0.87 6.30
CA SER A 105 -22.78 -0.18 5.34
C SER A 105 -23.31 1.22 4.98
N CYS A 106 -24.63 1.35 4.79
CA CYS A 106 -25.26 2.64 4.52
C CYS A 106 -25.09 3.63 5.69
N ALA A 107 -25.33 3.19 6.93
CA ALA A 107 -25.20 4.03 8.12
C ALA A 107 -23.75 4.51 8.33
N LEU A 108 -22.77 3.64 8.11
CA LEU A 108 -21.34 3.97 8.20
C LEU A 108 -20.93 5.02 7.16
N LEU A 109 -21.28 4.82 5.88
CA LEU A 109 -20.97 5.77 4.82
C LEU A 109 -21.61 7.14 5.10
N ARG A 110 -22.91 7.17 5.45
CA ARG A 110 -23.61 8.42 5.83
C ARG A 110 -22.94 9.15 6.98
N ALA A 111 -22.36 8.44 7.96
CA ALA A 111 -21.64 9.08 9.05
C ALA A 111 -20.40 9.85 8.57
N VAL A 112 -19.63 9.26 7.65
CA VAL A 112 -18.47 9.93 7.03
C VAL A 112 -18.91 11.09 6.13
N GLU A 113 -19.95 10.90 5.32
CA GLU A 113 -20.51 11.95 4.46
C GLU A 113 -20.94 13.16 5.30
N ASN A 114 -21.72 12.95 6.36
CA ASN A 114 -22.19 14.01 7.24
C ASN A 114 -21.04 14.71 7.97
N TRP A 115 -20.05 13.95 8.43
CA TRP A 115 -18.86 14.51 9.05
C TRP A 115 -18.07 15.38 8.05
N GLY A 116 -17.87 14.90 6.82
CA GLY A 116 -17.23 15.65 5.75
C GLY A 116 -17.97 16.95 5.40
N LYS A 117 -19.29 16.90 5.23
CA LYS A 117 -20.13 18.09 5.01
C LYS A 117 -19.97 19.12 6.13
N SER A 118 -19.95 18.67 7.38
CA SER A 118 -19.77 19.56 8.53
C SER A 118 -18.40 20.28 8.53
N LYS A 119 -17.43 19.76 7.76
CA LYS A 119 -16.11 20.33 7.54
C LYS A 119 -15.96 21.02 6.19
N GLY A 120 -17.05 21.22 5.45
CA GLY A 120 -17.07 21.93 4.16
C GLY A 120 -16.62 21.09 2.96
N MET A 121 -16.57 19.76 3.09
CA MET A 121 -16.30 18.85 1.97
C MET A 121 -17.57 18.66 1.12
N ASN A 122 -17.41 18.48 -0.19
CA ASN A 122 -18.50 18.31 -1.16
C ASN A 122 -18.41 17.00 -1.96
N GLU A 123 -17.38 16.19 -1.69
CA GLU A 123 -17.20 14.87 -2.30
C GLU A 123 -16.70 13.87 -1.27
N CYS A 124 -17.19 12.63 -1.34
CA CYS A 124 -16.74 11.50 -0.54
C CYS A 124 -16.05 10.50 -1.47
N VAL A 125 -14.82 10.09 -1.13
CA VAL A 125 -13.98 9.22 -1.98
C VAL A 125 -13.37 8.10 -1.14
N GLY A 126 -13.22 6.89 -1.67
CA GLY A 126 -12.62 5.78 -0.92
C GLY A 126 -12.90 4.37 -1.45
N PRO A 127 -12.33 3.34 -0.80
CA PRO A 127 -11.57 3.45 0.44
C PRO A 127 -10.14 3.95 0.18
N LEU A 128 -9.70 4.95 0.95
CA LEU A 128 -8.37 5.56 0.91
C LEU A 128 -7.84 5.79 2.33
N GLY A 129 -6.52 5.79 2.48
CA GLY A 129 -5.86 6.08 3.75
C GLY A 129 -5.53 7.56 3.97
N PHE A 130 -4.61 7.82 4.90
CA PHE A 130 -4.10 9.17 5.17
C PHE A 130 -3.15 9.63 4.06
N THR A 131 -2.39 8.70 3.49
CA THR A 131 -1.39 8.92 2.43
C THR A 131 -1.43 7.76 1.43
N ASP A 132 -0.82 7.94 0.27
CA ASP A 132 -0.69 6.90 -0.77
C ASP A 132 0.17 5.70 -0.37
N MET A 133 0.86 5.79 0.77
CA MET A 133 1.58 4.67 1.36
C MET A 133 0.68 3.79 2.23
N ASP A 134 -0.54 4.24 2.53
CA ASP A 134 -1.56 3.42 3.19
C ASP A 134 -2.28 2.54 2.16
N ARG A 135 -3.13 1.63 2.66
CA ARG A 135 -3.85 0.67 1.82
C ARG A 135 -5.03 1.35 1.11
N GLU A 136 -5.08 1.18 -0.21
CA GLU A 136 -6.09 1.83 -1.06
C GLU A 136 -6.98 0.84 -1.80
N GLY A 137 -8.20 1.28 -2.07
CA GLY A 137 -9.17 0.59 -2.89
C GLY A 137 -9.82 -0.63 -2.23
N LEU A 138 -11.05 -0.88 -2.65
CA LEU A 138 -11.88 -2.03 -2.27
C LEU A 138 -11.55 -3.19 -3.21
N LEU A 139 -11.27 -4.39 -2.69
CA LEU A 139 -11.10 -5.58 -3.51
C LEU A 139 -12.40 -5.89 -4.26
N ILE A 140 -12.32 -5.96 -5.60
CA ILE A 140 -13.44 -6.28 -6.49
C ILE A 140 -13.22 -7.52 -7.35
N GLU A 141 -11.98 -7.99 -7.50
CA GLU A 141 -11.60 -9.23 -8.19
C GLU A 141 -10.47 -9.93 -7.40
N GLY A 142 -10.44 -11.27 -7.40
CA GLY A 142 -9.37 -12.03 -6.73
C GLY A 142 -9.66 -12.43 -5.27
N PHE A 143 -10.93 -12.61 -4.89
CA PHE A 143 -11.34 -13.06 -3.55
C PHE A 143 -10.85 -14.47 -3.16
N ASP A 144 -10.28 -15.22 -4.10
CA ASP A 144 -9.65 -16.52 -3.88
C ASP A 144 -8.11 -16.43 -3.76
N ARG A 145 -7.56 -15.21 -3.74
CA ARG A 145 -6.13 -14.92 -3.58
C ARG A 145 -5.89 -14.30 -2.21
N LYS A 146 -4.82 -14.72 -1.53
CA LYS A 146 -4.41 -14.12 -0.24
C LYS A 146 -4.14 -12.62 -0.45
N SER A 147 -4.53 -11.74 0.45
CA SER A 147 -4.03 -10.37 0.48
C SER A 147 -2.56 -10.30 0.88
N THR A 148 -1.93 -9.14 0.75
CA THR A 148 -0.65 -8.84 1.39
C THR A 148 -0.87 -7.84 2.54
N MET A 149 0.20 -7.48 3.26
CA MET A 149 0.11 -6.46 4.30
C MET A 149 -0.11 -5.04 3.75
N TYR A 150 0.03 -4.85 2.44
CA TYR A 150 0.01 -3.55 1.77
C TYR A 150 -1.32 -3.23 1.09
N ILE A 151 -2.29 -4.15 1.12
CA ILE A 151 -3.58 -4.00 0.43
C ILE A 151 -4.74 -4.31 1.35
N ASN A 152 -5.91 -3.76 1.05
CA ASN A 152 -7.14 -4.11 1.76
C ASN A 152 -7.66 -5.46 1.28
N TYR A 153 -8.24 -6.26 2.18
CA TYR A 153 -9.08 -7.39 1.81
C TYR A 153 -10.49 -7.13 2.34
N ASN A 154 -11.49 -7.44 1.52
CA ASN A 154 -12.89 -7.41 1.94
C ASN A 154 -13.64 -8.63 1.41
N TYR A 155 -14.75 -8.97 2.07
CA TYR A 155 -15.66 -9.97 1.55
C TYR A 155 -16.32 -9.51 0.23
N PRO A 156 -16.75 -10.46 -0.64
CA PRO A 156 -17.37 -10.12 -1.92
C PRO A 156 -18.61 -9.20 -1.81
N TYR A 157 -19.40 -9.35 -0.74
CA TYR A 157 -20.62 -8.55 -0.55
C TYR A 157 -20.35 -7.04 -0.44
N TYR A 158 -19.12 -6.62 -0.10
CA TYR A 158 -18.80 -5.20 -0.02
C TYR A 158 -18.96 -4.49 -1.37
N LYS A 159 -18.51 -5.16 -2.46
CA LYS A 159 -18.68 -4.67 -3.82
C LYS A 159 -20.18 -4.52 -4.14
N THR A 160 -20.96 -5.55 -3.84
CA THR A 160 -22.41 -5.56 -4.03
C THR A 160 -23.10 -4.42 -3.27
N HIS A 161 -22.69 -4.15 -2.03
CA HIS A 161 -23.26 -3.05 -1.24
C HIS A 161 -22.96 -1.69 -1.88
N LEU A 162 -21.71 -1.42 -2.25
CA LEU A 162 -21.32 -0.14 -2.84
C LEU A 162 -21.97 0.08 -4.20
N GLU A 163 -22.03 -0.94 -5.04
CA GLU A 163 -22.69 -0.88 -6.35
C GLU A 163 -24.23 -0.79 -6.23
N SER A 164 -24.82 -1.20 -5.09
CA SER A 164 -26.25 -1.00 -4.82
C SER A 164 -26.60 0.44 -4.43
N PHE A 165 -25.61 1.27 -4.08
CA PHE A 165 -25.81 2.67 -3.74
C PHE A 165 -25.67 3.53 -5.00
N PRO A 166 -26.76 4.05 -5.58
CA PRO A 166 -26.76 4.61 -6.94
C PRO A 166 -25.90 5.87 -7.13
N LEU A 167 -25.43 6.48 -6.04
CA LEU A 167 -24.62 7.71 -6.07
C LEU A 167 -23.12 7.45 -5.93
N TYR A 168 -22.70 6.21 -5.67
CA TYR A 168 -21.29 5.84 -5.64
C TYR A 168 -20.87 5.34 -7.02
N GLU A 169 -19.95 6.06 -7.64
CA GLU A 169 -19.41 5.77 -8.96
C GLU A 169 -17.96 5.29 -8.85
N LYS A 170 -17.48 4.56 -9.87
CA LYS A 170 -16.06 4.24 -9.98
C LYS A 170 -15.26 5.54 -10.09
N ASP A 171 -14.20 5.62 -9.30
CA ASP A 171 -13.21 6.69 -9.40
C ASP A 171 -11.96 6.22 -10.15
N ASN A 172 -11.29 5.18 -9.64
CA ASN A 172 -10.11 4.58 -10.26
C ASN A 172 -9.97 3.10 -9.85
N ASP A 173 -9.38 2.27 -10.71
CA ASP A 173 -8.96 0.91 -10.34
C ASP A 173 -7.42 0.80 -10.23
N TRP A 174 -6.97 -0.09 -9.35
CA TRP A 174 -5.60 -0.58 -9.28
C TRP A 174 -5.56 -2.07 -9.57
N LEU A 175 -4.54 -2.47 -10.32
CA LEU A 175 -4.27 -3.83 -10.76
C LEU A 175 -3.05 -4.37 -10.05
N GLU A 176 -3.14 -5.60 -9.57
CA GLU A 176 -2.01 -6.36 -9.03
C GLU A 176 -1.69 -7.53 -9.94
N TYR A 177 -0.39 -7.82 -10.04
CA TYR A 177 0.13 -8.88 -10.89
C TYR A 177 0.95 -9.86 -10.07
N ARG A 178 0.67 -11.15 -10.25
CA ARG A 178 1.55 -12.21 -9.80
C ARG A 178 2.49 -12.58 -10.94
N ILE A 179 3.78 -12.58 -10.66
CA ILE A 179 4.83 -12.75 -11.66
C ILE A 179 5.68 -13.95 -11.25
N ARG A 180 5.90 -14.86 -12.18
CA ARG A 180 6.86 -15.95 -11.95
C ARG A 180 8.27 -15.43 -12.11
N ILE A 181 9.13 -15.68 -11.12
CA ILE A 181 10.55 -15.38 -11.25
C ILE A 181 11.14 -16.30 -12.31
N PRO A 182 11.73 -15.75 -13.39
CA PRO A 182 12.28 -16.57 -14.45
C PRO A 182 13.54 -17.29 -13.97
N GLU A 183 13.77 -18.52 -14.44
CA GLU A 183 14.98 -19.29 -14.10
C GLU A 183 16.25 -18.61 -14.61
N VAL A 184 16.15 -17.93 -15.74
CA VAL A 184 17.23 -17.13 -16.35
C VAL A 184 16.69 -15.74 -16.65
N THR A 185 17.45 -14.71 -16.31
CA THR A 185 17.10 -13.32 -16.65
C THR A 185 16.81 -13.20 -18.15
N PRO A 186 15.59 -12.78 -18.54
CA PRO A 186 15.22 -12.70 -19.95
C PRO A 186 16.23 -11.87 -20.75
N ALA A 187 16.56 -12.34 -21.96
CA ALA A 187 17.57 -11.71 -22.81
C ALA A 187 17.29 -10.21 -23.07
N LYS A 188 16.01 -9.82 -23.06
CA LYS A 188 15.61 -8.42 -23.15
C LYS A 188 16.15 -7.59 -21.99
N PHE A 189 16.14 -8.07 -20.75
CA PHE A 189 16.72 -7.35 -19.62
C PHE A 189 18.24 -7.43 -19.63
N ALA A 190 18.83 -8.61 -19.85
CA ALA A 190 20.27 -8.81 -19.79
C ALA A 190 21.05 -8.08 -20.91
N LYS A 191 20.61 -8.19 -22.17
CA LYS A 191 21.27 -7.50 -23.30
C LYS A 191 21.04 -5.99 -23.26
N THR A 192 19.85 -5.57 -22.84
CA THR A 192 19.56 -4.14 -22.68
C THR A 192 20.36 -3.54 -21.53
N ALA A 193 20.56 -4.25 -20.42
CA ALA A 193 21.42 -3.81 -19.32
C ALA A 193 22.86 -3.51 -19.80
N GLN A 194 23.52 -4.48 -20.46
CA GLN A 194 24.89 -4.31 -20.97
C GLN A 194 25.00 -3.16 -21.99
N MET A 195 24.02 -3.04 -22.88
CA MET A 195 23.97 -1.94 -23.86
C MET A 195 23.84 -0.59 -23.15
N ILE A 196 23.00 -0.50 -22.12
CA ILE A 196 22.73 0.75 -21.40
C ILE A 196 23.95 1.18 -20.59
N GLU A 197 24.61 0.25 -19.89
CA GLU A 197 25.86 0.49 -19.18
C GLU A 197 26.90 1.08 -20.13
N SER A 198 27.06 0.47 -21.31
CA SER A 198 28.06 0.91 -22.30
C SER A 198 27.69 2.23 -23.00
N ARG A 199 26.42 2.43 -23.36
CA ARG A 199 25.96 3.56 -24.17
C ARG A 199 25.66 4.82 -23.36
N TYR A 200 25.07 4.64 -22.18
CA TYR A 200 24.58 5.74 -21.35
C TYR A 200 25.37 5.90 -20.05
N ASN A 201 26.37 5.04 -19.79
CA ASN A 201 27.17 5.07 -18.56
C ASN A 201 26.32 5.02 -17.29
N LEU A 202 25.19 4.29 -17.35
CA LEU A 202 24.31 4.07 -16.20
C LEU A 202 24.69 2.75 -15.54
N HIS A 203 24.85 2.76 -14.22
CA HIS A 203 25.35 1.61 -13.47
C HIS A 203 24.42 1.23 -12.35
N VAL A 204 24.28 -0.07 -12.10
CA VAL A 204 23.66 -0.59 -10.88
C VAL A 204 24.45 -0.12 -9.67
N TYR A 205 23.74 0.35 -8.65
CA TYR A 205 24.31 0.82 -7.39
C TYR A 205 23.65 0.12 -6.21
N LYS A 206 24.46 -0.59 -5.43
CA LYS A 206 24.04 -1.23 -4.18
C LYS A 206 24.41 -0.34 -3.01
N PHE A 207 23.47 -0.21 -2.09
CA PHE A 207 23.61 0.66 -0.93
C PHE A 207 24.19 -0.10 0.26
N THR A 208 24.94 0.62 1.08
CA THR A 208 25.22 0.22 2.46
C THR A 208 24.12 0.74 3.39
N ARG A 209 23.99 0.11 4.55
CA ARG A 209 23.00 0.54 5.56
C ARG A 209 23.27 1.96 6.03
N ARG A 210 24.54 2.33 6.19
CA ARG A 210 24.96 3.67 6.64
C ARG A 210 24.57 4.74 5.62
N GLU A 211 24.71 4.48 4.32
CA GLU A 211 24.33 5.41 3.26
C GLU A 211 22.83 5.70 3.27
N LEU A 212 22.00 4.67 3.41
CA LEU A 212 20.55 4.83 3.43
C LEU A 212 20.04 5.49 4.71
N THR A 213 20.64 5.23 5.88
CA THR A 213 20.14 5.78 7.15
C THR A 213 20.72 7.15 7.48
N SER A 214 22.04 7.31 7.41
CA SER A 214 22.75 8.50 7.90
C SER A 214 23.56 9.23 6.83
N GLY A 215 23.79 8.60 5.68
CA GLY A 215 24.57 9.15 4.57
C GLY A 215 23.75 9.91 3.53
N GLY A 216 22.46 10.14 3.79
CA GLY A 216 21.58 10.94 2.93
C GLY A 216 21.06 10.24 1.67
N MET A 217 21.53 9.03 1.32
CA MET A 217 21.02 8.31 0.14
C MET A 217 19.58 7.86 0.32
N GLY A 218 19.14 7.59 1.56
CA GLY A 218 17.72 7.29 1.83
C GLY A 218 16.82 8.45 1.44
N ARG A 219 17.19 9.69 1.77
CA ARG A 219 16.46 10.89 1.37
C ARG A 219 16.43 11.03 -0.15
N LYS A 220 17.56 10.86 -0.84
CA LYS A 220 17.62 10.87 -2.31
C LYS A 220 16.71 9.84 -2.97
N VAL A 221 16.55 8.65 -2.39
CA VAL A 221 15.59 7.65 -2.89
C VAL A 221 14.17 8.20 -2.80
N PHE A 222 13.78 8.78 -1.67
CA PHE A 222 12.44 9.34 -1.50
C PHE A 222 12.22 10.67 -2.25
N GLU A 223 13.27 11.44 -2.54
CA GLU A 223 13.21 12.58 -3.47
C GLU A 223 12.87 12.11 -4.89
N ILE A 224 13.51 11.05 -5.37
CA ILE A 224 13.16 10.43 -6.67
C ILE A 224 11.72 9.89 -6.61
N LEU A 225 11.30 9.30 -5.48
CA LEU A 225 9.93 8.83 -5.31
C LEU A 225 8.94 10.00 -5.50
N ASN A 226 9.11 11.09 -4.75
CA ASN A 226 8.25 12.27 -4.87
C ASN A 226 8.23 12.81 -6.30
N GLU A 227 9.39 12.95 -6.96
CA GLU A 227 9.47 13.46 -8.33
C GLU A 227 8.81 12.53 -9.36
N THR A 228 8.87 11.21 -9.12
CA THR A 228 8.31 10.22 -10.05
C THR A 228 6.84 9.92 -9.81
N TYR A 229 6.35 10.16 -8.59
CA TYR A 229 4.98 9.86 -8.16
C TYR A 229 4.08 11.10 -8.11
N LYS A 230 4.61 12.33 -8.20
CA LYS A 230 3.83 13.59 -8.14
C LYS A 230 2.64 13.72 -9.08
N ASN A 231 2.62 12.98 -10.19
CA ASN A 231 1.52 13.00 -11.16
C ASN A 231 0.57 11.81 -10.99
N LEU A 232 0.78 10.96 -9.99
CA LEU A 232 -0.13 9.86 -9.68
C LEU A 232 -1.37 10.38 -8.95
N TYR A 233 -2.49 9.70 -9.14
CA TYR A 233 -3.77 10.11 -8.59
C TYR A 233 -3.72 10.27 -7.07
N ASP A 234 -4.14 11.44 -6.57
CA ASP A 234 -4.26 11.76 -5.15
C ASP A 234 -2.94 11.71 -4.34
N PHE A 235 -1.80 11.58 -5.05
CA PHE A 235 -0.49 11.53 -4.45
C PHE A 235 -0.12 12.83 -3.76
N GLN A 236 0.28 12.69 -2.50
CA GLN A 236 0.79 13.76 -1.66
C GLN A 236 2.27 13.51 -1.38
N GLN A 237 3.12 14.46 -1.76
CA GLN A 237 4.57 14.33 -1.59
C GLN A 237 4.96 14.12 -0.13
N LEU A 238 5.77 13.09 0.14
CA LEU A 238 6.19 12.79 1.50
C LEU A 238 7.03 13.92 2.08
N THR A 239 6.73 14.31 3.32
CA THR A 239 7.56 15.25 4.10
C THR A 239 8.86 14.60 4.54
N GLU A 240 9.88 15.42 4.82
CA GLU A 240 11.16 14.97 5.41
C GLU A 240 10.96 14.08 6.65
N LYS A 241 9.98 14.41 7.50
CA LYS A 241 9.67 13.63 8.70
C LYS A 241 9.10 12.25 8.37
N GLN A 242 8.22 12.15 7.37
CA GLN A 242 7.71 10.87 6.88
C GLN A 242 8.83 10.04 6.23
N ILE A 243 9.69 10.68 5.44
CA ILE A 243 10.86 10.05 4.82
C ILE A 243 11.78 9.46 5.91
N ASP A 244 12.13 10.25 6.92
CA ASP A 244 12.98 9.80 8.03
C ASP A 244 12.32 8.63 8.80
N GLU A 245 10.99 8.63 8.99
CA GLU A 245 10.27 7.53 9.62
C GLU A 245 10.32 6.25 8.77
N TYR A 246 10.09 6.33 7.46
CA TYR A 246 10.15 5.17 6.56
C TYR A 246 11.56 4.58 6.50
N VAL A 247 12.58 5.43 6.41
CA VAL A 247 13.99 5.01 6.42
C VAL A 247 14.33 4.27 7.73
N ASN A 248 13.93 4.83 8.88
CA ASN A 248 14.25 4.26 10.18
C ASN A 248 13.47 2.99 10.50
N THR A 249 12.23 2.87 10.01
CA THR A 249 11.34 1.76 10.33
C THR A 249 11.55 0.56 9.40
N TYR A 250 11.65 0.81 8.09
CA TYR A 250 11.66 -0.23 7.06
C TYR A 250 13.06 -0.42 6.46
N ILE A 251 13.67 0.64 5.92
CA ILE A 251 14.96 0.52 5.21
C ILE A 251 16.08 0.06 6.16
N LYS A 252 16.06 0.52 7.42
CA LYS A 252 16.99 0.06 8.46
C LYS A 252 16.91 -1.45 8.71
N LYS A 253 15.80 -2.11 8.37
CA LYS A 253 15.60 -3.55 8.55
C LYS A 253 15.65 -4.35 7.25
N ALA A 254 15.57 -3.67 6.10
CA ALA A 254 15.63 -4.28 4.79
C ALA A 254 16.93 -5.06 4.55
N ASP A 255 16.81 -6.12 3.75
CA ASP A 255 17.92 -6.69 3.01
C ASP A 255 18.25 -5.78 1.83
N LEU A 256 19.46 -5.22 1.82
CA LEU A 256 19.88 -4.26 0.82
C LEU A 256 20.19 -4.90 -0.53
N ASN A 257 20.31 -6.23 -0.60
CA ASN A 257 20.37 -6.91 -1.90
C ASN A 257 19.04 -6.80 -2.66
N LEU A 258 17.92 -6.63 -1.95
CA LEU A 258 16.58 -6.43 -2.52
C LEU A 258 16.23 -4.96 -2.78
N VAL A 259 17.23 -4.08 -2.63
CA VAL A 259 17.16 -2.64 -2.90
C VAL A 259 18.21 -2.29 -3.94
N THR A 260 17.79 -1.71 -5.05
CA THR A 260 18.66 -1.44 -6.20
C THR A 260 18.55 0.00 -6.60
N GLY A 261 19.69 0.70 -6.65
CA GLY A 261 19.81 2.03 -7.23
C GLY A 261 20.39 1.96 -8.64
N VAL A 262 20.19 3.02 -9.42
CA VAL A 262 20.92 3.25 -10.67
C VAL A 262 21.53 4.63 -10.60
N VAL A 263 22.82 4.74 -10.94
CA VAL A 263 23.57 6.00 -10.98
C VAL A 263 24.01 6.34 -12.40
N ASP A 264 24.06 7.62 -12.73
CA ASP A 264 24.64 8.12 -13.99
C ASP A 264 26.09 8.54 -13.79
N GLY A 265 27.02 7.78 -14.38
CA GLY A 265 28.45 8.05 -14.34
C GLY A 265 28.86 9.33 -15.05
N ASN A 266 28.08 9.80 -16.02
CA ASN A 266 28.32 11.09 -16.69
C ASN A 266 27.91 12.28 -15.81
N ALA A 267 27.10 12.05 -14.78
CA ALA A 267 26.59 13.05 -13.85
C ALA A 267 27.18 12.87 -12.44
N GLY A 268 28.45 12.45 -12.34
CA GLY A 268 29.13 12.30 -11.05
C GLY A 268 28.48 11.25 -10.15
N ASN A 269 27.99 10.14 -10.73
CA ASN A 269 27.25 9.09 -10.03
C ASN A 269 25.98 9.59 -9.32
N LYS A 270 25.28 10.56 -9.91
CA LYS A 270 23.96 10.98 -9.45
C LYS A 270 23.01 9.77 -9.45
N LEU A 271 22.29 9.56 -8.35
CA LEU A 271 21.20 8.57 -8.27
C LEU A 271 20.04 9.02 -9.16
N VAL A 272 19.60 8.17 -10.07
CA VAL A 272 18.60 8.50 -11.11
C VAL A 272 17.41 7.55 -11.15
N ALA A 273 17.56 6.37 -10.54
CA ALA A 273 16.47 5.44 -10.35
C ALA A 273 16.69 4.55 -9.13
N PHE A 274 15.62 3.93 -8.66
CA PHE A 274 15.66 2.93 -7.62
C PHE A 274 14.52 1.91 -7.75
N GLY A 275 14.71 0.72 -7.19
CA GLY A 275 13.69 -0.29 -6.95
C GLY A 275 13.82 -0.85 -5.53
N VAL A 276 12.70 -1.02 -4.84
CA VAL A 276 12.62 -1.57 -3.48
C VAL A 276 11.67 -2.76 -3.48
N SER A 277 12.17 -3.88 -2.98
CA SER A 277 11.37 -5.09 -2.79
C SER A 277 11.63 -5.69 -1.41
N PHE A 278 10.64 -6.43 -0.89
CA PHE A 278 10.74 -7.10 0.40
C PHE A 278 10.31 -8.57 0.28
N PRO A 279 10.91 -9.49 1.03
CA PRO A 279 10.38 -10.84 1.13
C PRO A 279 8.96 -10.78 1.69
N SER A 280 8.03 -11.53 1.09
CA SER A 280 6.62 -11.43 1.46
C SER A 280 6.36 -11.95 2.87
N PHE A 281 5.72 -11.12 3.69
CA PHE A 281 5.31 -11.47 5.05
C PHE A 281 3.96 -12.18 5.10
N THR A 282 3.30 -12.37 3.96
CA THR A 282 1.94 -12.89 3.82
C THR A 282 1.69 -14.17 4.63
N ASP A 283 2.54 -15.20 4.46
CA ASP A 283 2.36 -16.46 5.18
C ASP A 283 2.69 -16.36 6.67
N ALA A 284 3.72 -15.58 7.02
CA ALA A 284 4.05 -15.32 8.43
C ALA A 284 2.91 -14.60 9.16
N LEU A 285 2.30 -13.60 8.54
CA LEU A 285 1.17 -12.85 9.10
C LEU A 285 -0.09 -13.72 9.21
N ARG A 286 -0.39 -14.53 8.19
CA ARG A 286 -1.48 -15.52 8.26
C ARG A 286 -1.32 -16.45 9.45
N GLU A 287 -0.12 -16.94 9.66
CA GLU A 287 0.21 -17.80 10.79
C GLU A 287 0.17 -17.09 12.15
N ILE A 288 0.33 -15.77 12.19
CA ILE A 288 0.11 -14.97 13.42
C ILE A 288 -1.38 -14.88 13.70
N GLY A 289 -2.21 -14.70 12.67
CA GLY A 289 -3.67 -14.72 12.73
C GLY A 289 -4.30 -13.47 13.35
N ASP A 290 -3.81 -13.01 14.50
CA ASP A 290 -4.38 -11.87 15.23
C ASP A 290 -3.52 -10.60 15.14
N GLY A 291 -2.43 -10.61 14.37
CA GLY A 291 -1.53 -9.46 14.21
C GLY A 291 -0.67 -9.12 15.43
N LYS A 292 -0.64 -9.95 16.48
CA LYS A 292 0.22 -9.71 17.65
C LYS A 292 1.60 -10.34 17.47
N LEU A 293 2.64 -9.54 17.67
CA LEU A 293 4.02 -10.02 17.64
C LEU A 293 4.39 -10.86 18.86
N PHE A 294 3.76 -10.64 20.02
CA PHE A 294 4.10 -11.36 21.25
C PHE A 294 3.01 -12.38 21.63
N PRO A 295 3.39 -13.55 22.16
CA PRO A 295 4.76 -13.92 22.54
C PRO A 295 5.63 -14.48 21.40
N THR A 296 5.05 -15.04 20.33
CA THR A 296 5.81 -15.80 19.30
C THR A 296 5.71 -15.27 17.87
N GLY A 297 4.83 -14.31 17.58
CA GLY A 297 4.66 -13.76 16.23
C GLY A 297 5.91 -13.07 15.67
N TRP A 298 6.72 -12.43 16.52
CA TRP A 298 7.97 -11.79 16.13
C TRP A 298 8.97 -12.79 15.53
N LEU A 299 8.99 -14.04 16.00
CA LEU A 299 9.84 -15.09 15.43
C LEU A 299 9.44 -15.40 13.99
N LYS A 300 8.14 -15.38 13.67
CA LYS A 300 7.64 -15.63 12.32
C LYS A 300 8.04 -14.52 11.36
N VAL A 301 7.88 -13.26 11.77
CA VAL A 301 8.35 -12.09 11.00
C VAL A 301 9.87 -12.11 10.83
N LEU A 302 10.61 -12.43 11.90
CA LEU A 302 12.07 -12.49 11.86
C LEU A 302 12.58 -13.58 10.91
N LYS A 303 11.89 -14.73 10.84
CA LYS A 303 12.23 -15.82 9.90
C LYS A 303 12.16 -15.37 8.44
N VAL A 304 11.18 -14.55 8.10
CA VAL A 304 11.07 -13.94 6.77
C VAL A 304 12.18 -12.92 6.56
N LEU A 305 12.35 -11.99 7.51
CA LEU A 305 13.30 -10.88 7.40
C LEU A 305 14.78 -11.31 7.37
N LYS A 306 15.16 -12.36 8.11
CA LYS A 306 16.57 -12.79 8.26
C LYS A 306 16.94 -14.00 7.41
N TRP A 307 15.98 -14.88 7.15
CA TRP A 307 16.25 -16.16 6.49
C TRP A 307 15.37 -16.40 5.26
N HIS A 308 14.66 -15.36 4.79
CA HIS A 308 13.87 -15.43 3.56
C HIS A 308 12.93 -16.65 3.54
N LYS A 309 12.30 -16.99 4.68
CA LYS A 309 11.38 -18.13 4.80
C LYS A 309 10.02 -17.84 4.14
N THR A 310 10.06 -17.63 2.83
CA THR A 310 8.95 -17.38 1.91
C THR A 310 9.45 -17.64 0.48
N ASP A 311 8.57 -18.06 -0.42
CA ASP A 311 8.89 -18.22 -1.84
C ASP A 311 8.50 -17.00 -2.68
N THR A 312 8.00 -15.94 -2.05
CA THR A 312 7.48 -14.74 -2.71
C THR A 312 8.20 -13.47 -2.27
N VAL A 313 8.45 -12.57 -3.21
CA VAL A 313 8.91 -11.19 -2.95
C VAL A 313 7.81 -10.20 -3.33
N ASP A 314 7.58 -9.19 -2.50
CA ASP A 314 6.65 -8.09 -2.75
C ASP A 314 7.43 -6.92 -3.39
N LEU A 315 7.00 -6.49 -4.58
CA LEU A 315 7.60 -5.36 -5.31
C LEU A 315 6.91 -4.06 -4.87
N LEU A 316 7.55 -3.29 -4.00
CA LEU A 316 6.89 -2.18 -3.29
C LEU A 316 6.98 -0.85 -4.04
N LEU A 317 8.19 -0.45 -4.43
CA LEU A 317 8.43 0.88 -4.97
C LEU A 317 9.41 0.80 -6.13
N ILE A 318 9.15 1.56 -7.17
CA ILE A 318 10.07 1.73 -8.29
C ILE A 318 9.98 3.16 -8.82
N GLY A 319 11.10 3.86 -8.81
CA GLY A 319 11.18 5.24 -9.24
C GLY A 319 12.27 5.39 -10.29
N VAL A 320 11.91 5.87 -11.48
CA VAL A 320 12.87 6.21 -12.54
C VAL A 320 12.60 7.64 -12.98
N LEU A 321 13.59 8.53 -12.82
CA LEU A 321 13.49 9.91 -13.27
C LEU A 321 13.10 9.98 -14.76
N PRO A 322 12.16 10.86 -15.17
CA PRO A 322 11.57 10.86 -16.51
C PRO A 322 12.58 10.81 -17.66
N GLU A 323 13.68 11.56 -17.54
CA GLU A 323 14.76 11.65 -18.53
C GLU A 323 15.62 10.38 -18.65
N TYR A 324 15.51 9.44 -17.69
CA TYR A 324 16.20 8.15 -17.68
C TYR A 324 15.30 6.97 -18.06
N ARG A 325 13.98 7.16 -18.13
CA ARG A 325 13.03 6.10 -18.52
C ARG A 325 13.32 5.57 -19.93
N LYS A 326 13.51 6.48 -20.89
CA LYS A 326 13.84 6.14 -22.29
C LYS A 326 15.27 5.61 -22.47
N LYS A 327 16.16 5.90 -21.51
CA LYS A 327 17.52 5.33 -21.45
C LYS A 327 17.54 3.91 -20.88
N GLY A 328 16.39 3.40 -20.43
CA GLY A 328 16.21 2.03 -19.97
C GLY A 328 16.77 1.74 -18.57
N ALA A 329 16.94 2.75 -17.71
CA ALA A 329 17.39 2.55 -16.32
C ALA A 329 16.57 1.48 -15.56
N ASN A 330 15.30 1.32 -15.93
CA ASN A 330 14.43 0.30 -15.37
C ASN A 330 14.90 -1.14 -15.66
N ALA A 331 15.48 -1.38 -16.85
CA ALA A 331 16.00 -2.70 -17.21
C ALA A 331 17.20 -3.11 -16.35
N LEU A 332 18.03 -2.14 -15.91
CA LEU A 332 19.13 -2.40 -14.96
C LEU A 332 18.60 -2.86 -13.61
N ILE A 333 17.53 -2.21 -13.12
CA ILE A 333 16.87 -2.59 -11.86
C ILE A 333 16.35 -4.02 -11.95
N PHE A 334 15.61 -4.37 -13.01
CA PHE A 334 15.08 -5.73 -13.16
C PHE A 334 16.19 -6.78 -13.35
N ALA A 335 17.21 -6.49 -14.15
CA ALA A 335 18.30 -7.43 -14.39
C ALA A 335 18.99 -7.83 -13.07
N ASP A 336 19.33 -6.84 -12.24
CA ASP A 336 19.94 -7.07 -10.94
C ASP A 336 18.97 -7.73 -9.94
N LEU A 337 17.73 -7.23 -9.81
CA LEU A 337 16.78 -7.81 -8.85
C LEU A 337 16.39 -9.25 -9.19
N ILE A 338 16.19 -9.59 -10.46
CA ILE A 338 15.90 -10.97 -10.90
C ILE A 338 17.05 -11.90 -10.50
N GLU A 339 18.31 -11.47 -10.66
CA GLU A 339 19.47 -12.25 -10.23
C GLU A 339 19.48 -12.47 -8.70
N GLN A 340 19.18 -11.43 -7.91
CA GLN A 340 19.08 -11.57 -6.45
C GLN A 340 17.91 -12.48 -6.04
N TYR A 341 16.78 -12.39 -6.74
CA TYR A 341 15.62 -13.24 -6.45
C TYR A 341 15.93 -14.71 -6.72
N HIS A 342 16.62 -14.99 -7.82
CA HIS A 342 17.09 -16.34 -8.14
C HIS A 342 18.08 -16.84 -7.09
N ARG A 343 19.06 -16.02 -6.70
CA ARG A 343 20.04 -16.37 -5.66
C ARG A 343 19.40 -16.72 -4.32
N TYR A 344 18.32 -16.04 -3.95
CA TYR A 344 17.57 -16.33 -2.73
C TYR A 344 16.52 -17.44 -2.87
N GLY A 345 16.27 -17.91 -4.08
CA GLY A 345 15.31 -18.99 -4.35
C GLY A 345 13.86 -18.55 -4.30
N PHE A 346 13.57 -17.25 -4.50
CA PHE A 346 12.18 -16.79 -4.67
C PHE A 346 11.62 -17.33 -5.99
N LYS A 347 10.36 -17.76 -5.96
CA LYS A 347 9.64 -18.34 -7.08
C LYS A 347 8.65 -17.36 -7.69
N TRP A 348 8.10 -16.46 -6.87
CA TRP A 348 7.08 -15.52 -7.26
C TRP A 348 7.46 -14.09 -6.85
N ALA A 349 7.02 -13.13 -7.64
CA ALA A 349 6.94 -11.73 -7.26
C ALA A 349 5.47 -11.28 -7.26
N GLU A 350 5.09 -10.53 -6.25
CA GLU A 350 3.80 -9.86 -6.15
C GLU A 350 4.02 -8.38 -6.48
N ALA A 351 3.54 -7.96 -7.64
CA ALA A 351 3.52 -6.55 -8.02
C ALA A 351 2.32 -5.89 -7.36
N MET A 352 2.61 -4.97 -6.42
CA MET A 352 1.63 -4.23 -5.64
C MET A 352 0.69 -3.38 -6.51
N PRO A 353 -0.40 -2.83 -5.95
CA PRO A 353 -1.42 -2.11 -6.70
C PRO A 353 -0.84 -1.03 -7.61
N GLN A 354 -1.10 -1.14 -8.90
CA GLN A 354 -0.74 -0.16 -9.92
C GLN A 354 -2.00 0.42 -10.54
N MET A 355 -2.09 1.74 -10.64
CA MET A 355 -3.23 2.36 -11.33
C MET A 355 -3.44 1.77 -12.73
N GLU A 356 -4.69 1.51 -13.08
CA GLU A 356 -5.09 0.93 -14.37
C GLU A 356 -4.65 1.80 -15.57
N THR A 357 -4.46 3.10 -15.35
CA THR A 357 -4.01 4.07 -16.37
C THR A 357 -2.48 4.10 -16.53
N ASN A 358 -1.71 3.50 -15.63
CA ASN A 358 -0.25 3.49 -15.68
C ASN A 358 0.30 2.39 -16.62
N THR A 359 0.10 2.60 -17.92
CA THR A 359 0.53 1.67 -18.99
C THR A 359 2.06 1.49 -19.03
N GLY A 360 2.82 2.48 -18.54
CA GLY A 360 4.28 2.42 -18.45
C GLY A 360 4.79 1.34 -17.50
N VAL A 361 4.11 1.11 -16.37
CA VAL A 361 4.46 0.01 -15.45
C VAL A 361 3.87 -1.30 -15.95
N GLN A 362 2.60 -1.32 -16.34
CA GLN A 362 1.92 -2.55 -16.76
C GLN A 362 2.58 -3.22 -17.97
N SER A 363 3.09 -2.43 -18.93
CA SER A 363 3.81 -2.97 -20.11
C SER A 363 5.14 -3.63 -19.77
N GLN A 364 5.65 -3.53 -18.54
CA GLN A 364 6.89 -4.23 -18.14
C GLN A 364 6.63 -5.71 -17.90
N TRP A 365 5.41 -6.06 -17.47
CA TRP A 365 5.03 -7.43 -17.13
C TRP A 365 4.88 -8.33 -18.36
N GLN A 366 4.68 -7.76 -19.56
CA GLN A 366 4.57 -8.52 -20.81
C GLN A 366 5.83 -9.35 -21.16
N TYR A 367 6.97 -9.04 -20.54
CA TYR A 367 8.23 -9.75 -20.76
C TYR A 367 8.46 -10.89 -19.76
N LEU A 368 7.52 -11.10 -18.84
CA LEU A 368 7.56 -12.09 -17.77
C LEU A 368 6.26 -12.90 -17.80
N GLU A 369 6.32 -14.13 -17.31
CA GLU A 369 5.11 -14.93 -17.07
C GLU A 369 4.35 -14.28 -15.91
N SER A 370 3.27 -13.55 -16.24
CA SER A 370 2.51 -12.74 -15.29
C SER A 370 1.00 -12.91 -15.45
N GLU A 371 0.29 -12.84 -14.32
CA GLU A 371 -1.17 -12.93 -14.23
C GLU A 371 -1.69 -11.73 -13.43
N GLN A 372 -2.60 -10.94 -14.00
CA GLN A 372 -3.37 -9.99 -13.21
C GLN A 372 -4.39 -10.78 -12.38
N HIS A 373 -4.22 -10.78 -11.06
CA HIS A 373 -4.93 -11.72 -10.18
C HIS A 373 -5.80 -11.06 -9.11
N ARG A 374 -5.68 -9.75 -8.90
CA ARG A 374 -6.47 -8.94 -7.97
C ARG A 374 -6.68 -7.54 -8.53
N ARG A 375 -7.87 -6.99 -8.31
CA ARG A 375 -8.25 -5.62 -8.69
C ARG A 375 -8.90 -4.92 -7.53
N HIS A 376 -8.46 -3.69 -7.28
CA HIS A 376 -8.97 -2.81 -6.25
C HIS A 376 -9.66 -1.60 -6.89
N ARG A 377 -10.77 -1.15 -6.32
CA ARG A 377 -11.54 0.00 -6.81
C ARG A 377 -11.71 1.07 -5.74
N CYS A 378 -11.43 2.30 -6.10
CA CYS A 378 -11.89 3.48 -5.37
C CYS A 378 -13.23 3.93 -5.96
N TYR A 379 -14.12 4.34 -5.09
CA TYR A 379 -15.42 4.91 -5.40
C TYR A 379 -15.45 6.38 -5.01
N LYS A 380 -16.25 7.16 -5.71
CA LYS A 380 -16.55 8.55 -5.34
C LYS A 380 -18.04 8.83 -5.37
N LYS A 381 -18.44 9.84 -4.61
CA LYS A 381 -19.81 10.34 -4.53
C LYS A 381 -19.79 11.83 -4.21
N LYS A 382 -20.53 12.64 -4.96
CA LYS A 382 -20.83 14.03 -4.56
C LYS A 382 -21.77 14.02 -3.37
N ILE A 383 -21.48 14.82 -2.34
CA ILE A 383 -22.22 14.83 -1.07
C ILE A 383 -22.90 16.16 -0.81
#